data_AF-A0A7V0JDV3-F1
#
_entry.id   AF-A0A7V0JDV3-F1
#
_cell.length_a   1.000
_cell.length_b   1.000
_cell.length_c   1.000
_cell.angle_alpha   90.00
_cell.angle_beta   90.00
_cell.angle_gamma   90.00
#
_symmetry.space_group_name_H-M   'P 1'
#
loop_
_entity.id
_entity.type
_entity.pdbx_description
1 polymer ?
#
loop_
_entity_poly.entity_id
_entity_poly.type
_entity_poly.pdbx_seq_one_letter_code
_entity_poly.pdbx_strand_id
1 'polypeptide(L)'
;MGVDFDLPKEEWKDLANCIEEILTGQKHLIDYPGEIRKLAGRYARKIIREQASIVDEGKDTAPSYATIDVNSVDNEEARTVGAEYVVYETIKELQIDQKLGELGFNRDQVAATLGVIAGRIIYRCA
;
A
#
# COMPACT_ATOMS: atom_id res chain seq x y z
N MET A 1 2.29 -11.97 23.65
CA MET A 1 3.37 -12.49 22.78
C MET A 1 4.67 -12.32 23.54
N GLY A 2 5.27 -13.42 24.00
CA GLY A 2 6.53 -13.38 24.74
C GLY A 2 7.32 -14.63 24.43
N VAL A 3 8.65 -14.47 24.48
CA VAL A 3 9.71 -15.49 24.42
C VAL A 3 9.90 -16.21 23.09
N ASP A 4 10.50 -15.50 22.12
CA ASP A 4 11.66 -15.97 21.33
C ASP A 4 12.10 -14.81 20.42
N PHE A 5 12.76 -13.81 21.01
CA PHE A 5 13.50 -12.83 20.24
C PHE A 5 14.90 -13.39 20.03
N ASP A 6 15.31 -13.55 18.78
CA ASP A 6 16.67 -13.98 18.39
C ASP A 6 17.69 -12.84 18.61
N LEU A 7 17.56 -12.13 19.74
CA LEU A 7 18.29 -10.92 20.10
C LEU A 7 18.64 -10.95 21.59
N PRO A 8 19.85 -10.51 21.97
CA PRO A 8 20.24 -10.32 23.36
C PRO A 8 19.29 -9.34 24.06
N LYS A 9 19.00 -9.60 25.35
CA LYS A 9 18.02 -8.81 26.14
C LYS A 9 18.32 -7.31 26.20
N GLU A 10 19.58 -6.93 26.00
CA GLU A 10 20.05 -5.54 25.96
C GLU A 10 19.43 -4.78 24.78
N GLU A 11 19.22 -5.45 23.64
CA GLU A 11 18.70 -4.86 22.40
C GLU A 11 17.16 -4.86 22.33
N TRP A 12 16.47 -5.46 23.31
CA TRP A 12 15.01 -5.52 23.32
C TRP A 12 14.37 -4.14 23.48
N LYS A 13 15.03 -3.25 24.21
CA LYS A 13 14.58 -1.86 24.36
C LYS A 13 14.66 -1.11 23.04
N ASP A 14 15.76 -1.27 22.31
CA ASP A 14 15.97 -0.65 21.01
C ASP A 14 15.01 -1.21 19.96
N LEU A 15 14.73 -2.51 19.99
CA LEU A 15 13.70 -3.15 19.17
C LEU A 15 12.30 -2.58 19.46
N ALA A 16 11.92 -2.45 20.74
CA ALA A 16 10.62 -1.93 21.13
C ALA A 16 10.43 -0.47 20.66
N ASN A 17 11.45 0.37 20.88
CA ASN A 17 11.45 1.75 20.42
C ASN A 17 11.32 1.83 18.89
N CYS A 18 12.08 1.01 18.15
CA CYS A 18 12.02 0.99 16.70
C CYS A 18 10.66 0.51 16.16
N ILE A 19 9.99 -0.45 16.83
CA ILE A 19 8.62 -0.86 16.48
C ILE A 19 7.63 0.30 16.72
N GLU A 20 7.73 0.98 17.86
CA GLU A 20 6.86 2.12 18.20
C GLU A 20 7.04 3.28 17.22
N GLU A 21 8.28 3.57 16.81
CA GLU A 21 8.58 4.56 15.77
C GLU A 21 7.89 4.23 14.45
N ILE A 22 7.97 2.97 14.00
CA ILE A 22 7.31 2.52 12.76
C ILE A 22 5.78 2.65 12.88
N LEU A 23 5.20 2.26 14.02
CA LEU A 23 3.76 2.34 14.24
C LEU A 23 3.23 3.78 14.36
N THR A 24 4.04 4.70 14.88
CA THR A 24 3.66 6.11 15.09
C THR A 24 4.06 7.02 13.93
N GLY A 25 4.88 6.54 12.99
CA GLY A 25 5.44 7.33 11.90
C GLY A 25 6.48 8.37 12.34
N GLN A 26 6.96 8.28 13.58
CA GLN A 26 7.97 9.20 14.11
C GLN A 26 9.37 8.78 13.63
N LYS A 27 10.08 9.69 12.95
CA LYS A 27 11.48 9.47 12.56
C LYS A 27 12.41 10.02 13.64
N HIS A 28 13.22 9.15 14.23
CA HIS A 28 14.28 9.59 15.14
C HIS A 28 15.58 9.92 14.40
N LEU A 29 16.48 10.63 15.09
CA LEU A 29 17.76 11.12 14.55
C LEU A 29 18.88 10.07 14.61
N ILE A 30 18.66 8.97 15.34
CA ILE A 30 19.65 7.92 15.59
C ILE A 30 19.26 6.69 14.78
N ASP A 31 20.16 6.23 13.93
CA ASP A 31 19.95 5.00 13.17
C ASP A 31 20.17 3.77 14.04
N TYR A 32 19.18 2.88 14.05
CA TYR A 32 19.28 1.56 14.65
C TYR A 32 20.09 0.60 13.75
N PRO A 33 20.74 -0.42 14.33
CA PRO A 33 21.32 -1.52 13.57
C PRO A 33 20.33 -2.12 12.57
N GLY A 34 20.82 -2.45 11.38
CA GLY A 34 19.97 -2.93 10.28
C GLY A 34 19.15 -4.18 10.63
N GLU A 35 19.68 -5.06 11.47
CA GLU A 35 18.97 -6.26 11.94
C GLU A 35 17.79 -5.92 12.85
N ILE A 36 17.95 -4.94 13.75
CA ILE A 36 16.87 -4.43 14.62
C ILE A 36 15.78 -3.77 13.78
N ARG A 37 16.15 -2.93 12.80
CA ARG A 37 15.17 -2.28 11.91
C ARG A 37 14.39 -3.29 11.07
N LYS A 38 15.04 -4.33 10.53
CA LYS A 38 14.37 -5.41 9.77
C LYS A 38 13.39 -6.17 10.65
N LEU A 39 13.80 -6.54 11.86
CA LEU A 39 12.97 -7.28 12.79
C LEU A 39 11.80 -6.44 13.29
N ALA A 40 12.05 -5.17 13.62
CA ALA A 40 11.02 -4.19 13.99
C ALA A 40 9.98 -4.03 12.89
N GLY A 41 10.40 -3.87 11.64
CA GLY A 41 9.49 -3.79 10.49
C GLY A 41 8.63 -5.05 10.32
N ARG A 42 9.20 -6.24 10.54
CA ARG A 42 8.43 -7.49 10.50
C ARG A 42 7.34 -7.54 11.57
N TYR A 43 7.66 -7.12 12.80
CA TYR A 43 6.70 -7.09 13.90
C TYR A 43 5.65 -5.99 13.74
N ALA A 44 6.05 -4.79 13.32
CA ALA A 44 5.14 -3.69 13.04
C ALA A 44 4.09 -4.08 11.98
N ARG A 45 4.51 -4.68 10.86
CA ARG A 45 3.58 -5.21 9.84
C ARG A 45 2.62 -6.26 10.40
N LYS A 46 3.09 -7.13 11.30
CA LYS A 46 2.24 -8.14 11.93
C LYS A 46 1.17 -7.48 12.81
N ILE A 47 1.57 -6.48 13.60
CA ILE A 47 0.66 -5.70 14.48
C ILE A 47 -0.38 -4.96 13.64
N ILE A 48 0.04 -4.25 12.59
CA ILE A 48 -0.85 -3.52 11.67
C ILE A 48 -1.87 -4.49 11.03
N ARG A 49 -1.41 -5.67 10.57
CA ARG A 49 -2.29 -6.68 9.98
C ARG A 49 -3.31 -7.22 10.98
N GLU A 50 -2.90 -7.50 12.22
CA GLU A 50 -3.81 -7.95 13.28
C GLU A 50 -4.83 -6.84 13.62
N GLN A 51 -4.42 -5.58 13.74
CA GLN A 51 -5.34 -4.45 13.95
C GLN A 51 -6.33 -4.28 12.81
N ALA A 52 -5.89 -4.38 11.56
CA ALA A 52 -6.77 -4.29 10.39
C ALA A 52 -7.81 -5.43 10.35
N SER A 53 -7.44 -6.65 10.77
CA SER A 53 -8.36 -7.79 10.80
C SER A 53 -9.46 -7.68 11.87
N ILE A 54 -9.23 -6.92 12.95
CA ILE A 54 -10.23 -6.71 14.02
C ILE A 54 -11.34 -5.74 13.58
N VAL A 55 -11.11 -4.92 12.55
CA VAL A 55 -12.09 -3.96 12.03
C VAL A 55 -13.12 -4.63 11.10
N ASP A 56 -12.88 -5.86 10.64
CA ASP A 56 -13.71 -6.57 9.65
C ASP A 56 -14.87 -7.39 10.25
N GLU A 57 -14.98 -7.48 11.58
CA GLU A 57 -16.11 -8.17 12.22
C GLU A 57 -17.29 -7.22 12.48
N GLY A 58 -18.07 -6.98 11.43
CA GLY A 58 -19.53 -6.84 11.55
C GLY A 58 -20.07 -5.59 12.24
N LYS A 59 -19.70 -4.40 11.77
CA LYS A 59 -20.54 -3.20 11.99
C LYS A 59 -20.78 -2.44 10.71
N ASP A 60 -22.04 -2.45 10.29
CA ASP A 60 -22.65 -1.50 9.36
C ASP A 60 -22.52 -0.09 9.95
N THR A 61 -21.32 0.47 9.86
CA THR A 61 -20.97 1.78 10.39
C THR A 61 -21.00 2.73 9.22
N ALA A 62 -21.74 3.84 9.38
CA ALA A 62 -21.77 4.93 8.42
C ALA A 62 -20.35 5.28 7.95
N PRO A 63 -20.15 5.64 6.67
CA PRO A 63 -18.81 5.82 6.13
C PRO A 63 -18.06 6.89 6.93
N SER A 64 -17.04 6.45 7.67
CA SER A 64 -16.16 7.30 8.45
C SER A 64 -15.08 7.84 7.52
N TYR A 65 -15.35 9.00 6.92
CA TYR A 65 -14.37 9.67 6.08
C TYR A 65 -13.32 10.36 6.95
N ALA A 66 -12.08 9.90 6.86
CA ALA A 66 -10.93 10.59 7.43
C ALA A 66 -10.19 11.35 6.32
N THR A 67 -9.96 12.65 6.53
CA THR A 67 -9.13 13.45 5.63
C THR A 67 -7.67 13.08 5.87
N ILE A 68 -7.11 12.27 4.98
CA ILE A 68 -5.68 11.94 4.98
C ILE A 68 -4.94 12.85 3.99
N ASP A 69 -3.75 13.30 4.37
CA ASP A 69 -2.82 13.91 3.42
C ASP A 69 -2.26 12.80 2.53
N VAL A 70 -2.59 12.87 1.24
CA VAL A 70 -2.12 11.92 0.22
C VAL A 70 -0.59 11.87 0.10
N ASN A 71 0.13 12.92 0.52
CA ASN A 71 1.60 12.91 0.54
C ASN A 71 2.19 12.18 1.77
N SER A 72 1.35 11.84 2.75
CA SER A 72 1.74 11.10 3.97
C SER A 72 1.46 9.60 3.85
N VAL A 73 0.90 9.14 2.72
CA VAL A 73 0.62 7.73 2.48
C VAL A 73 1.93 7.03 2.13
N ASP A 74 2.55 6.40 3.13
CA ASP A 74 3.70 5.53 2.92
C ASP A 74 3.19 4.14 2.49
N ASN A 75 3.53 3.73 1.27
CA ASN A 75 3.05 2.47 0.70
C ASN A 75 3.95 1.33 1.18
N GLU A 76 3.65 0.79 2.36
CA GLU A 76 4.36 -0.37 2.89
C GLU A 76 4.00 -1.62 2.09
N GLU A 77 4.80 -1.89 1.06
CA GLU A 77 4.77 -3.11 0.24
C GLU A 77 3.39 -3.41 -0.39
N ALA A 78 3.10 -2.78 -1.53
CA ALA A 78 2.16 -3.37 -2.50
C ALA A 78 2.77 -4.69 -3.02
N ARG A 79 2.62 -5.77 -2.26
CA ARG A 79 3.06 -7.15 -2.63
C ARG A 79 2.29 -7.73 -3.82
N THR A 80 1.33 -6.97 -4.32
CA THR A 80 0.42 -7.37 -5.38
C THR A 80 0.36 -6.26 -6.41
N VAL A 81 0.64 -6.63 -7.65
CA VAL A 81 0.35 -5.77 -8.80
C VAL A 81 -1.17 -5.65 -8.89
N GLY A 82 -1.69 -4.43 -8.72
CA GLY A 82 -3.13 -4.16 -8.89
C GLY A 82 -3.58 -4.46 -10.31
N ALA A 83 -4.84 -4.84 -10.49
CA ALA A 83 -5.42 -5.08 -11.82
C ALA A 83 -5.29 -3.84 -12.72
N GLU A 84 -5.30 -2.65 -12.11
CA GLU A 84 -5.06 -1.35 -12.73
C GLU A 84 -3.69 -1.30 -13.43
N TYR A 85 -2.64 -1.80 -12.78
CA TYR A 85 -1.30 -1.77 -13.33
C TYR A 85 -1.16 -2.72 -14.53
N VAL A 86 -1.73 -3.94 -14.42
CA VAL A 86 -1.76 -4.90 -15.53
C VAL A 86 -2.48 -4.31 -16.74
N VAL A 87 -3.64 -3.71 -16.52
CA VAL A 87 -4.44 -3.06 -17.57
C VAL A 87 -3.69 -1.87 -18.18
N TYR A 88 -3.02 -1.07 -17.36
CA TYR A 88 -2.24 0.08 -17.83
C TYR A 88 -1.06 -0.34 -18.71
N GLU A 89 -0.30 -1.36 -18.31
CA GLU A 89 0.80 -1.89 -19.13
C GLU A 89 0.26 -2.52 -20.42
N THR A 90 -0.89 -3.22 -20.37
CA THR A 90 -1.54 -3.78 -21.56
C THR A 90 -1.95 -2.69 -22.56
N ILE A 91 -2.50 -1.57 -22.07
CA ILE A 91 -2.87 -0.41 -22.91
C ILE A 91 -1.64 0.15 -23.62
N LYS A 92 -0.51 0.26 -22.91
CA LYS A 92 0.75 0.74 -23.48
C LYS A 92 1.34 -0.21 -24.51
N GLU A 93 1.41 -1.50 -24.19
CA GLU A 93 1.97 -2.53 -25.07
C GLU A 93 1.20 -2.60 -26.39
N LEU A 94 -0.13 -2.49 -26.33
CA LEU A 94 -1.00 -2.50 -27.50
C LEU A 94 -1.11 -1.12 -28.20
N GLN A 95 -0.50 -0.08 -27.62
CA GLN A 95 -0.53 1.30 -28.08
C GLN A 95 -1.96 1.80 -28.36
N ILE A 96 -2.90 1.42 -27.49
CA ILE A 96 -4.32 1.73 -27.67
C ILE A 96 -4.54 3.25 -27.65
N ASP A 97 -3.81 3.96 -26.78
CA ASP A 97 -3.80 5.41 -26.71
C ASP A 97 -3.39 6.07 -28.03
N GLN A 98 -2.35 5.55 -28.69
CA GLN A 98 -1.87 6.09 -29.97
C GLN A 98 -2.87 5.82 -31.10
N LYS A 99 -3.40 4.60 -31.17
CA LYS A 99 -4.41 4.22 -32.17
C LYS A 99 -5.69 5.03 -32.05
N LEU A 100 -6.14 5.33 -30.82
CA LEU A 100 -7.30 6.20 -30.62
C LEU A 100 -7.02 7.62 -31.13
N GLY A 101 -5.80 8.14 -30.91
CA GLY A 101 -5.37 9.41 -31.49
C GLY A 101 -5.36 9.41 -33.02
N GLU A 102 -4.87 8.33 -33.64
CA GLU A 102 -4.89 8.14 -35.11
C GLU A 102 -6.32 8.09 -35.68
N LEU A 103 -7.28 7.58 -34.91
CA LEU A 103 -8.70 7.57 -35.26
C LEU A 103 -9.40 8.94 -35.08
N GLY A 104 -8.66 9.98 -34.68
CA GLY A 104 -9.17 11.35 -34.57
C GLY A 104 -9.71 11.73 -33.18
N PHE A 105 -9.46 10.92 -32.15
CA PHE A 105 -9.88 11.25 -30.79
C PHE A 105 -8.98 12.35 -30.22
N ASN A 106 -9.59 13.32 -29.53
CA ASN A 106 -8.85 14.32 -28.77
C ASN A 106 -8.38 13.75 -27.42
N ARG A 107 -7.49 14.47 -26.71
CA ARG A 107 -6.89 13.98 -25.45
C ARG A 107 -7.94 13.59 -24.39
N ASP A 108 -9.00 14.37 -24.25
CA ASP A 108 -10.05 14.11 -23.26
C ASP A 108 -10.86 12.86 -23.62
N GLN A 109 -11.16 12.67 -24.91
CA GLN A 109 -11.83 11.49 -25.43
C GLN A 109 -10.97 10.24 -25.31
N VAL A 110 -9.66 10.33 -25.56
CA VAL A 110 -8.71 9.23 -25.32
C VAL A 110 -8.72 8.85 -23.85
N ALA A 111 -8.57 9.81 -22.94
CA ALA A 111 -8.58 9.56 -21.50
C ALA A 111 -9.89 8.91 -21.04
N ALA A 112 -11.03 9.43 -21.49
CA ALA A 112 -12.34 8.87 -21.17
C ALA A 112 -12.51 7.44 -21.69
N THR A 113 -12.06 7.18 -22.93
CA THR A 113 -12.16 5.86 -23.56
C THR A 113 -11.28 4.83 -22.85
N LEU A 114 -10.04 5.19 -22.51
CA LEU A 114 -9.14 4.34 -21.73
C LEU A 114 -9.72 4.06 -20.34
N GLY A 115 -10.32 5.06 -19.68
CA GLY A 115 -11.00 4.89 -18.41
C GLY A 115 -12.17 3.90 -18.49
N VAL A 116 -12.99 3.96 -19.55
CA VAL A 116 -14.09 3.02 -19.78
C VAL A 116 -13.57 1.60 -20.06
N ILE A 117 -12.51 1.47 -20.87
CA ILE A 117 -11.88 0.17 -21.17
C ILE A 117 -11.33 -0.44 -19.88
N ALA A 118 -10.54 0.33 -19.13
CA ALA A 118 -9.94 -0.14 -17.88
C ALA A 118 -10.99 -0.51 -16.84
N GLY A 119 -11.99 0.37 -16.64
CA GLY A 119 -13.09 0.11 -15.73
C GLY A 119 -13.88 -1.15 -16.12
N ARG A 120 -14.10 -1.40 -17.42
CA ARG A 120 -14.76 -2.63 -17.88
C ARG A 120 -13.91 -3.87 -17.67
N ILE A 121 -12.59 -3.80 -17.85
CA ILE A 121 -11.72 -4.95 -17.62
C ILE A 121 -11.68 -5.30 -16.13
N ILE A 122 -11.57 -4.29 -15.26
CA ILE A 122 -11.42 -4.48 -13.81
C ILE A 122 -12.75 -4.86 -13.16
N TYR A 123 -13.81 -4.07 -13.37
CA TYR A 123 -15.09 -4.25 -12.64
C TYR A 123 -16.03 -5.28 -13.25
N ARG A 124 -15.78 -5.80 -14.46
CA ARG A 124 -16.58 -6.90 -15.03
C ARG A 124 -16.04 -8.28 -14.63
N CYS A 125 -14.79 -8.35 -14.19
CA CYS A 125 -14.12 -9.58 -13.78
C CYS A 125 -14.07 -9.81 -12.25
N ALA A 126 -14.55 -8.85 -11.45
CA ALA A 126 -14.70 -8.98 -10.00
C ALA A 126 -16.05 -9.59 -9.60
#